data_AF-A0A7C5P3N5-F1
#
_entry.id   AF-A0A7C5P3N5-F1
#
_cell.length_a   1.000
_cell.length_b   1.000
_cell.length_c   1.000
_cell.angle_alpha   90.00
_cell.angle_beta   90.00
_cell.angle_gamma   90.00
#
_symmetry.space_group_name_H-M   'P 1'
#
loop_
_entity.id
_entity.type
_entity.pdbx_description
1 polymer ?
#
loop_
_entity_poly.entity_id
_entity_poly.type
_entity_poly.pdbx_seq_one_letter_code
_entity_poly.pdbx_strand_id
1 'polypeptide(L)' 'MSSAREMRLRIRSIQNISQVTRALEAVSASRVRKAEARVRQSRPYADNAWELLRHLSLQPAKEAVHPFLAVRNPVRNILV' A
#
# COMPACT_ATOMS: atom_id res chain seq x y z
N MET A 1 -41.80 -26.28 -1.32
CA MET A 1 -42.08 -24.95 -0.75
C MET A 1 -41.16 -24.77 0.44
N SER A 2 -40.30 -23.74 0.46
CA SER A 2 -39.46 -23.49 1.64
C SER A 2 -40.37 -23.20 2.84
N SER A 3 -40.09 -23.86 3.96
CA SER A 3 -40.92 -23.67 5.15
C SER A 3 -40.64 -22.29 5.75
N ALA A 4 -41.63 -21.69 6.43
CA ALA A 4 -41.43 -20.43 7.16
C ALA A 4 -40.26 -20.50 8.16
N ARG A 5 -39.95 -21.71 8.66
CA ARG A 5 -38.80 -21.97 9.53
C ARG A 5 -37.46 -21.81 8.81
N GLU A 6 -37.34 -22.30 7.58
CA GLU A 6 -36.11 -22.16 6.78
C GLU A 6 -35.84 -20.70 6.43
N MET A 7 -36.87 -19.93 6.07
CA MET A 7 -36.73 -18.49 5.83
C MET A 7 -36.22 -17.75 7.08
N ARG A 8 -36.78 -18.05 8.26
CA ARG A 8 -36.31 -17.45 9.53
C ARG A 8 -34.84 -17.79 9.84
N LEU A 9 -34.41 -19.03 9.55
CA LEU A 9 -33.02 -19.43 9.72
C LEU A 9 -32.08 -18.68 8.77
N ARG A 10 -32.50 -18.52 7.50
CA ARG A 10 -31.71 -17.79 6.51
C ARG A 10 -31.57 -16.30 6.85
N ILE A 11 -32.63 -15.67 7.37
CA ILE A 11 -32.58 -14.28 7.86
C ILE A 11 -31.54 -14.14 8.97
N ARG A 12 -31.54 -15.03 9.97
CA ARG A 12 -30.52 -14.99 11.04
C ARG A 12 -29.10 -15.19 10.50
N SER A 13 -28.92 -16.12 9.56
CA SER A 13 -27.61 -16.36 8.95
C SER A 13 -27.06 -15.11 8.25
N ILE A 14 -27.89 -14.44 7.45
CA ILE A 14 -27.49 -13.20 6.75
C ILE A 14 -27.21 -12.07 7.76
N GLN A 15 -28.01 -11.95 8.82
CA GLN A 15 -27.75 -10.98 9.89
C GLN A 15 -26.40 -11.23 10.58
N ASN A 16 -26.06 -12.48 10.86
CA ASN A 16 -24.77 -12.85 11.43
C ASN A 16 -23.61 -12.52 10.47
N ILE A 17 -23.75 -12.86 9.18
CA ILE A 17 -22.74 -12.52 8.16
C ILE A 17 -22.55 -11.00 8.09
N SER A 18 -23.64 -10.22 8.12
CA SER A 18 -23.58 -8.75 8.11
C SER A 18 -22.86 -8.17 9.34
N GLN A 19 -23.02 -8.78 10.51
CA GLN A 19 -22.27 -8.36 11.71
C GLN A 19 -20.78 -8.69 11.58
N VAL A 20 -20.44 -9.86 11.04
CA VAL A 20 -19.04 -10.26 10.79
C VAL A 20 -18.37 -9.33 9.79
N THR A 21 -19.03 -9.01 8.67
CA THR A 21 -18.45 -8.10 7.67
C THR A 21 -18.28 -6.68 8.22
N ARG A 22 -19.21 -6.19 9.05
CA ARG A 22 -19.06 -4.91 9.74
C ARG A 22 -17.86 -4.90 10.70
N ALA A 23 -17.61 -6.01 11.39
CA ALA A 23 -16.42 -6.13 12.22
C ALA A 23 -15.13 -6.14 11.36
N LEU A 24 -15.13 -6.86 10.24
CA LEU A 24 -14.01 -6.90 9.30
C LEU A 24 -13.74 -5.52 8.67
N GLU A 25 -14.77 -4.74 8.39
CA GLU A 25 -14.64 -3.36 7.93
C GLU A 25 -13.86 -2.51 8.93
N ALA A 26 -14.23 -2.56 10.22
CA ALA A 26 -13.52 -1.84 11.28
C ALA A 26 -12.06 -2.31 11.43
N VAL A 27 -11.80 -3.62 11.32
CA VAL A 27 -10.43 -4.18 11.33
C VAL A 27 -9.63 -3.67 10.14
N SER A 28 -10.23 -3.63 8.95
CA SER A 28 -9.59 -3.19 7.72
C SER A 28 -9.27 -1.69 7.77
N ALA A 29 -10.21 -0.88 8.27
CA ALA A 29 -9.99 0.54 8.52
C ALA A 29 -8.83 0.78 9.51
N SER A 30 -8.73 -0.02 10.57
CA SER A 30 -7.59 0.03 11.50
C SER A 30 -6.26 -0.30 10.82
N ARG A 31 -6.23 -1.30 9.93
CA ARG A 31 -5.02 -1.65 9.14
C ARG A 31 -4.60 -0.52 8.20
N VAL A 32 -5.55 0.12 7.50
CA VAL A 32 -5.27 1.28 6.63
C VAL A 32 -4.67 2.42 7.45
N ARG A 33 -5.28 2.80 8.57
CA ARG A 33 -4.74 3.85 9.46
C ARG A 33 -3.32 3.55 9.92
N LYS A 34 -3.02 2.29 10.28
CA LYS A 34 -1.65 1.87 10.65
C LYS A 34 -0.68 1.94 9.47
N ALA A 35 -1.13 1.63 8.25
CA ALA A 35 -0.30 1.76 7.05
C ALA A 35 0.02 3.24 6.76
N GLU A 36 -0.99 4.11 6.81
CA GLU A 36 -0.82 5.57 6.63
C GLU A 36 0.12 6.18 7.68
N ALA A 37 0.01 5.73 8.94
CA ALA A 37 0.91 6.17 9.99
C ALA A 37 2.37 5.79 9.68
N ARG A 38 2.61 4.56 9.23
CA ARG A 38 3.96 4.10 8.83
C ARG A 38 4.52 4.90 7.66
N VAL A 39 3.70 5.16 6.64
CA VAL A 39 4.12 6.00 5.50
C VAL A 39 4.45 7.41 5.95
N ARG A 40 3.64 8.02 6.82
CA ARG A 40 3.92 9.36 7.35
C ARG A 40 5.21 9.39 8.16
N GLN A 41 5.48 8.36 8.95
CA GLN A 41 6.73 8.24 9.71
C GLN A 41 7.96 8.05 8.81
N SER A 42 7.83 7.42 7.65
CA SER A 42 8.94 7.26 6.70
C SER A 42 9.22 8.49 5.83
N ARG A 43 8.29 9.45 5.74
CA ARG A 43 8.44 10.64 4.87
C ARG A 43 9.69 11.46 5.13
N PRO A 44 10.04 11.84 6.38
CA PRO A 44 11.22 12.67 6.63
C PRO A 44 12.52 12.05 6.11
N TYR A 45 12.66 10.72 6.24
CA TYR A 45 13.82 10.02 5.68
C TYR A 45 13.83 10.09 4.14
N ALA A 46 12.70 9.80 3.51
CA ALA A 46 12.59 9.82 2.05
C ALA A 46 12.85 11.22 1.47
N ASP A 47 12.33 12.26 2.12
CA ASP A 47 12.48 13.66 1.69
C ASP A 47 13.96 14.10 1.78
N ASN A 48 14.62 13.83 2.92
CA ASN A 48 16.03 14.15 3.12
C ASN A 48 16.95 13.35 2.18
N ALA A 49 16.67 12.05 2.00
CA ALA A 49 17.42 11.22 1.07
C ALA A 49 17.27 11.73 -0.37
N TRP A 50 16.08 12.16 -0.76
CA TRP A 50 15.81 12.73 -2.09
C TRP A 50 16.54 14.06 -2.30
N GLU A 51 16.56 14.93 -1.30
CA GLU A 51 17.37 16.16 -1.33
C GLU A 51 18.85 15.87 -1.52
N LEU A 52 19.40 14.93 -0.75
CA LEU A 52 20.80 14.52 -0.86
C LEU A 52 21.11 13.97 -2.26
N LEU A 53 20.28 13.07 -2.77
CA LEU A 53 20.45 12.49 -4.12
C LEU A 53 20.41 13.57 -5.21
N ARG A 54 19.51 14.55 -5.09
CA ARG A 54 19.42 15.69 -6.01
C ARG A 54 20.67 16.55 -5.96
N HIS A 55 21.20 16.82 -4.77
CA HIS A 55 22.45 17.56 -4.63
C HIS A 55 23.63 16.81 -5.25
N LEU A 56 23.70 15.49 -5.05
CA LEU A 56 24.73 14.65 -5.65
C LEU A 56 24.62 14.59 -7.18
N SER A 57 23.41 14.51 -7.74
CA SER A 57 23.22 14.43 -9.19
C SER A 57 23.61 15.72 -9.92
N LEU A 58 23.63 16.85 -9.22
CA LEU A 58 24.06 18.15 -9.77
C LEU A 58 25.57 18.36 -9.70
N GLN A 59 26.33 17.51 -8.98
CA GLN A 59 27.78 17.66 -8.91
C GLN A 59 28.45 17.24 -10.22
N PRO A 60 29.49 17.98 -10.67
CA PRO A 60 30.22 17.62 -11.88
C PRO A 60 30.86 16.23 -11.75
N ALA A 61 30.49 15.32 -12.64
CA ALA A 61 31.08 13.98 -12.69
C ALA A 61 32.58 14.09 -13.04
N LYS A 62 33.46 13.76 -12.09
CA LYS A 62 34.91 13.76 -12.30
C LYS A 62 35.45 12.45 -12.87
N GLU A 63 34.72 11.34 -12.71
CA GLU A 63 35.04 10.00 -13.22
C GLU A 63 33.78 9.10 -13.18
N ALA A 64 33.86 7.92 -13.81
CA ALA A 64 32.78 6.98 -14.11
C ALA A 64 31.50 7.11 -13.23
N VAL A 65 30.39 7.45 -13.89
CA VAL A 65 29.07 7.63 -13.27
C VAL A 65 28.65 6.34 -12.56
N HIS A 66 28.22 6.45 -11.29
CA HIS A 66 27.74 5.30 -10.49
C HIS A 66 26.71 4.46 -11.28
N PRO A 67 26.71 3.11 -11.22
CA PRO A 67 25.83 2.27 -12.06
C PRO A 67 24.32 2.53 -11.95
N PHE A 68 23.85 3.11 -10.84
CA PHE A 68 22.45 3.56 -10.64
C PHE A 68 22.15 4.95 -11.20
N LEU A 69 23.16 5.73 -11.56
CA LEU A 69 23.05 7.05 -12.20
C LEU A 69 23.33 6.97 -13.71
N ALA A 70 23.77 5.82 -14.22
CA ALA A 70 24.02 5.59 -15.63
C ALA A 70 22.70 5.53 -16.43
N VAL A 71 22.66 6.24 -17.57
CA VAL A 71 21.54 6.15 -18.52
C VAL A 71 21.60 4.78 -19.21
N ARG A 72 20.50 4.02 -19.15
CA ARG A 72 20.38 2.69 -19.76
C ARG A 72 19.30 2.68 -20.84
N ASN A 73 19.44 1.78 -21.80
CA ASN A 73 18.42 1.55 -22.81
C ASN A 73 17.11 1.05 -22.16
N PRO A 74 15.94 1.45 -22.68
CA PRO A 74 14.65 1.11 -22.09
C PRO A 74 14.40 -0.41 -22.15
N VAL A 75 14.17 -1.02 -20.99
CA VAL A 75 13.84 -2.45 -20.87
C VAL A 75 12.32 -2.59 -20.88
N ARG A 76 11.79 -3.42 -21.80
CA ARG A 76 10.33 -3.54 -22.04
C ARG A 76 9.58 -4.40 -21.00
N ASN A 77 10.30 -5.19 -20.21
CA ASN A 77 9.73 -6.08 -19.22
C ASN A 77 10.33 -5.77 -17.84
N ILE A 78 9.67 -4.91 -17.07
CA ILE A 78 9.95 -4.74 -15.65
C ILE A 78 8.65 -4.89 -14.87
N LEU A 79 8.71 -5.69 -13.80
CA LEU A 79 7.69 -5.68 -12.76
C LEU A 79 7.98 -4.47 -11.88
N VAL A 80 7.09 -3.47 -11.96
CA VAL A 80 7.04 -2.35 -11.00
C VAL A 80 5.83 -2.57 -10.11
#